data_AF-G5ZZF3-F1
#
_entry.id   AF-G5ZZF3-F1
#
_cell.length_a   1.000
_cell.length_b   1.000
_cell.length_c   1.000
_cell.angle_alpha   90.00
_cell.angle_beta   90.00
_cell.angle_gamma   90.00
#
_symmetry.space_group_name_H-M   'P 1'
#
loop_
_entity.id
_entity.type
_entity.pdbx_description
1 polymer ?
#
loop_
_entity_poly.entity_id
_entity_poly.type
_entity_poly.pdbx_seq_one_letter_code
_entity_poly.pdbx_strand_id
1 'polypeptide(L)'
;MVYIIDIYPCYQKSSQGLGMGTGKPDTAKIFTTGRSQAVRLPKAYRFADKEVNIHKDPLTGDVILSERANGWDRLLSSLKQLDIPEDFPGKRGQDDHIRDPLDGYEQE
;
A
#
# COMPACT_ATOMS: atom_id res chain seq x y z
N MET A 1 -2.73 -5.91 20.90
CA MET A 1 -2.67 -5.96 19.43
C MET A 1 -4.07 -5.67 18.94
N VAL A 2 -4.34 -4.39 18.73
CA VAL A 2 -5.67 -3.83 18.49
C VAL A 2 -5.78 -3.58 16.99
N TYR A 3 -6.74 -4.19 16.32
CA TYR A 3 -7.08 -3.86 14.94
C TYR A 3 -8.54 -3.40 14.93
N ILE A 4 -8.75 -2.08 14.97
CA ILE A 4 -10.08 -1.45 14.85
C ILE A 4 -10.39 -1.37 13.34
N ILE A 5 -11.57 -1.82 12.94
CA ILE A 5 -12.04 -1.72 11.56
C ILE A 5 -13.50 -1.24 11.61
N ASP A 6 -13.70 0.02 11.21
CA ASP A 6 -15.04 0.54 10.92
C ASP A 6 -15.54 0.02 9.58
N ILE A 7 -16.83 -0.28 9.60
CA ILE A 7 -17.67 -0.89 8.57
C ILE A 7 -18.09 0.19 7.56
N TYR A 8 -18.02 -0.09 6.26
CA TYR A 8 -18.67 0.79 5.27
C TYR A 8 -20.18 0.62 5.28
N PRO A 9 -20.95 1.73 5.37
CA PRO A 9 -22.33 1.72 4.93
C PRO A 9 -22.32 1.49 3.42
N CYS A 10 -22.86 0.35 3.00
CA CYS A 10 -23.13 0.00 1.62
C CYS A 10 -23.78 1.20 0.90
N TYR A 11 -23.06 1.80 -0.05
CA TYR A 11 -23.61 2.81 -0.95
C TYR A 11 -24.16 2.10 -2.19
N GLN A 12 -25.46 1.77 -2.18
CA GLN A 12 -26.16 1.38 -3.40
C GLN A 12 -26.37 2.61 -4.28
N LYS A 13 -25.57 2.76 -5.34
CA LYS A 13 -25.95 3.58 -6.49
C LYS A 13 -26.27 2.67 -7.66
N SER A 14 -27.56 2.53 -7.92
CA SER A 14 -28.11 1.99 -9.16
C SER A 14 -28.00 3.05 -10.26
N SER A 15 -27.19 2.78 -11.29
CA SER A 15 -27.44 3.30 -12.63
C SER A 15 -26.79 2.37 -13.64
N GLN A 16 -27.66 1.78 -14.45
CA GLN A 16 -27.45 0.70 -15.41
C GLN A 16 -26.43 1.05 -16.52
N GLY A 17 -25.66 0.05 -16.94
CA GLY A 17 -24.87 0.10 -18.18
C GLY A 17 -23.73 -0.90 -18.25
N LEU A 18 -23.99 -2.05 -18.88
CA LEU A 18 -23.04 -3.09 -19.32
C LEU A 18 -22.63 -4.16 -18.28
N GLY A 19 -22.85 -5.43 -18.66
CA GLY A 19 -22.97 -6.55 -17.73
C GLY A 19 -21.65 -7.04 -17.14
N MET A 20 -21.61 -7.12 -15.81
CA MET A 20 -20.69 -7.94 -15.02
C MET A 20 -21.47 -8.47 -13.80
N GLY A 21 -21.18 -9.71 -13.40
CA GLY A 21 -22.06 -10.58 -12.61
C GLY A 21 -22.64 -9.96 -11.33
N THR A 22 -23.91 -10.27 -11.08
CA THR A 22 -24.60 -9.99 -9.81
C THR A 22 -24.08 -10.93 -8.72
N GLY A 23 -22.88 -10.68 -8.24
CA GLY A 23 -22.38 -11.25 -7.00
C GLY A 23 -22.90 -10.41 -5.84
N LYS A 24 -23.70 -11.01 -4.96
CA LYS A 24 -23.94 -10.45 -3.62
C LYS A 24 -22.56 -10.18 -2.99
N PRO A 25 -22.32 -9.00 -2.37
CA PRO A 25 -21.03 -8.75 -1.73
C PRO A 25 -20.78 -9.80 -0.66
N ASP A 26 -19.61 -10.43 -0.70
CA ASP A 26 -19.22 -11.40 0.33
C ASP A 26 -19.07 -10.66 1.66
N THR A 27 -19.82 -11.11 2.66
CA THR A 27 -19.80 -10.52 3.99
C THR A 27 -18.98 -11.35 4.95
N ALA A 28 -18.22 -10.67 5.81
CA ALA A 28 -17.42 -11.31 6.85
C ALA A 28 -17.99 -11.00 8.24
N LYS A 29 -17.85 -11.95 9.16
CA LYS A 29 -18.33 -11.76 10.53
C LYS A 29 -17.29 -11.00 11.35
N ILE A 30 -17.74 -9.98 12.05
CA ILE A 30 -16.94 -9.22 13.01
C ILE A 30 -17.19 -9.77 14.41
N PHE A 31 -16.13 -9.89 15.20
CA PHE A 31 -16.18 -10.32 16.58
C PHE A 31 -15.19 -9.54 17.44
N THR A 32 -15.38 -9.57 18.76
CA THR A 32 -14.48 -8.92 19.71
C THR A 32 -13.53 -9.96 20.32
N THR A 33 -12.29 -9.56 20.56
CA THR A 33 -11.28 -10.34 21.28
C THR A 33 -10.67 -9.46 22.35
N GLY A 34 -11.10 -9.63 23.60
CA GLY A 34 -10.74 -8.74 24.70
C GLY A 34 -11.24 -7.30 24.45
N ARG A 35 -10.30 -6.34 24.36
CA ARG A 35 -10.59 -4.92 24.04
C ARG A 35 -10.41 -4.59 22.54
N SER A 36 -10.19 -5.60 21.70
CA SER A 36 -9.92 -5.43 20.27
C SER A 36 -11.08 -5.97 19.43
N GLN A 37 -11.23 -5.44 18.22
CA GLN A 37 -12.12 -5.97 17.20
C GLN A 37 -11.35 -6.88 16.23
N ALA A 38 -12.03 -7.84 15.62
CA ALA A 38 -11.44 -8.77 14.66
C ALA A 38 -12.48 -9.18 13.59
N VAL A 39 -12.00 -9.47 12.37
CA VAL A 39 -12.82 -9.93 11.25
C VAL A 39 -12.45 -11.37 10.92
N ARG A 40 -13.45 -12.23 10.75
CA ARG A 40 -13.24 -13.61 10.29
C ARG A 40 -13.25 -13.66 8.77
N LEU A 41 -12.07 -13.80 8.17
CA LEU A 41 -11.93 -13.90 6.72
C LEU A 41 -12.45 -15.25 6.19
N PRO A 42 -13.35 -15.26 5.18
CA PRO A 42 -13.74 -16.47 4.47
C PRO A 42 -12.55 -17.12 3.75
N LYS A 43 -12.68 -18.40 3.41
CA LYS A 43 -11.57 -19.18 2.80
C LYS A 43 -11.01 -18.53 1.53
N ALA A 44 -11.85 -17.89 0.72
CA ALA A 44 -11.46 -17.23 -0.53
C ALA A 44 -10.58 -15.99 -0.32
N TYR A 45 -10.62 -15.37 0.87
CA TYR A 45 -9.92 -14.12 1.19
C TYR A 45 -8.80 -14.32 2.22
N ARG A 46 -8.26 -15.54 2.33
CA ARG A 46 -7.16 -15.82 3.25
C ARG A 46 -5.84 -15.35 2.65
N PHE A 47 -5.09 -14.60 3.43
CA PHE A 47 -3.72 -14.22 3.12
C PHE A 47 -2.77 -15.41 3.38
N ALA A 48 -1.68 -15.47 2.62
CA ALA A 48 -0.62 -16.47 2.84
C ALA A 48 0.22 -16.13 4.08
N ASP A 49 0.46 -14.84 4.31
CA ASP A 49 1.29 -14.34 5.40
C ASP A 49 0.51 -14.17 6.72
N LYS A 50 1.27 -14.07 7.82
CA LYS A 50 0.73 -13.86 9.18
C LYS A 50 0.40 -12.40 9.47
N GLU A 51 0.89 -11.48 8.65
CA GLU A 51 0.74 -10.03 8.82
C GLU A 51 0.26 -9.39 7.51
N VAL A 52 -0.51 -8.31 7.65
CA VAL A 52 -1.04 -7.53 6.53
C VAL A 52 -0.86 -6.04 6.80
N ASN A 53 -0.71 -5.28 5.73
CA ASN A 53 -0.72 -3.82 5.78
C ASN A 53 -2.16 -3.32 5.81
N ILE A 54 -2.41 -2.29 6.62
CA ILE A 54 -3.73 -1.68 6.78
C ILE A 54 -3.64 -0.23 6.31
N HIS A 55 -4.50 0.11 5.36
CA HIS A 55 -4.66 1.48 4.88
C HIS A 55 -6.11 1.91 5.04
N LYS A 56 -6.31 3.16 5.45
CA LYS A 56 -7.63 3.79 5.49
C LYS A 56 -7.69 4.83 4.38
N ASP A 57 -8.57 4.63 3.41
CA ASP A 57 -8.82 5.60 2.34
C ASP A 57 -9.51 6.82 2.96
N PRO A 58 -8.92 8.03 2.86
CA PRO A 58 -9.49 9.23 3.45
C PRO A 58 -10.78 9.71 2.75
N LEU A 59 -11.03 9.31 1.50
CA LEU A 59 -12.17 9.78 0.72
C LEU A 59 -13.43 8.96 0.97
N THR A 60 -13.30 7.64 0.88
CA THR A 60 -14.39 6.69 1.08
C THR A 60 -14.56 6.31 2.56
N GLY A 61 -13.44 6.39 3.30
CA GLY A 61 -13.23 5.76 4.57
C GLY A 61 -12.54 4.40 4.41
N ASP A 62 -12.82 3.64 3.34
CA ASP A 62 -12.12 2.43 2.84
C ASP A 62 -11.08 1.81 3.79
N VAL A 63 -11.39 0.77 4.59
CA VAL A 63 -10.30 0.01 5.25
C VAL A 63 -9.84 -1.10 4.30
N ILE A 64 -8.63 -0.93 3.77
CA ILE A 64 -8.02 -1.81 2.79
C ILE A 64 -6.95 -2.65 3.48
N LEU A 65 -7.08 -3.97 3.36
CA LEU A 65 -6.08 -4.94 3.78
C LEU A 65 -5.27 -5.36 2.56
N SER A 66 -3.95 -5.25 2.65
CA SER A 66 -3.03 -5.69 1.59
C SER A 66 -1.96 -6.61 2.16
N GLU A 67 -1.54 -7.57 1.33
CA GLU A 67 -0.40 -8.42 1.68
C GLU A 67 0.83 -7.57 1.97
N ARG A 68 1.60 -7.99 2.98
CA ARG A 68 2.87 -7.36 3.28
C ARG A 68 3.79 -7.61 2.10
N ALA A 69 4.13 -6.55 1.38
CA ALA A 69 5.16 -6.62 0.35
C ALA A 69 6.49 -6.87 1.06
N ASN A 70 6.97 -8.10 1.00
CA ASN A 70 8.23 -8.47 1.61
C ASN A 70 9.37 -8.01 0.69
N GLY A 71 9.80 -6.76 0.86
CA GLY A 71 11.05 -6.27 0.31
C GLY A 71 10.96 -5.28 -0.85
N TRP A 72 12.14 -4.95 -1.36
CA TRP A 72 12.35 -3.98 -2.44
C TRP A 72 11.71 -4.42 -3.77
N ASP A 73 11.42 -5.70 -3.96
CA ASP A 73 10.94 -6.27 -5.23
C ASP A 73 9.62 -5.68 -5.72
N ARG A 74 8.68 -5.40 -4.81
CA ARG A 74 7.40 -4.76 -5.19
C ARG A 74 7.64 -3.33 -5.66
N LEU A 75 8.50 -2.59 -4.97
CA LEU A 75 8.87 -1.24 -5.37
C LEU A 75 9.53 -1.25 -6.75
N LEU A 76 10.51 -2.13 -6.96
CA LEU A 76 11.19 -2.26 -8.26
C LEU A 76 10.21 -2.66 -9.38
N SER A 77 9.26 -3.54 -9.08
CA SER A 77 8.23 -3.95 -10.07
C SER A 77 7.31 -2.79 -10.43
N SER A 78 6.91 -1.97 -9.46
CA SER A 78 6.13 -0.75 -9.71
C SER A 78 6.92 0.28 -10.51
N LEU A 79 8.21 0.46 -10.21
CA LEU A 79 9.08 1.37 -10.96
C LEU A 79 9.26 0.94 -12.43
N LYS A 80 9.31 -0.36 -12.70
CA LYS A 80 9.41 -0.89 -14.07
C LYS A 80 8.14 -0.69 -14.90
N GLN A 81 6.99 -0.58 -14.25
CA GLN A 81 5.70 -0.36 -14.92
C GLN A 81 5.39 1.13 -15.13
N LEU A 82 6.20 2.01 -14.56
CA LEU A 82 6.02 3.44 -14.69
C LEU A 82 6.60 3.92 -16.02
N ASP A 83 5.76 4.52 -16.86
CA ASP A 83 6.23 5.29 -18.01
C ASP A 83 6.92 6.56 -17.50
N ILE A 84 8.23 6.65 -17.72
CA ILE A 84 9.02 7.81 -17.34
C ILE A 84 8.77 8.91 -18.38
N PRO A 85 8.27 10.10 -17.99
CA PRO A 85 8.08 11.22 -18.91
C PRO A 85 9.40 11.60 -19.59
N GLU A 86 9.34 12.07 -20.84
CA GLU A 86 10.52 12.52 -21.58
C GLU A 86 11.25 13.70 -20.90
N ASP A 87 10.51 14.51 -20.13
CA ASP A 87 11.03 15.64 -19.34
C ASP A 87 11.54 15.22 -17.95
N PHE A 88 11.65 13.91 -17.67
CA PHE A 88 12.22 13.46 -16.41
C PHE A 88 13.71 13.84 -16.34
N PRO A 89 14.15 14.49 -15.24
CA PRO A 89 15.51 15.01 -15.15
C PRO A 89 16.52 13.87 -15.29
N GLY A 90 17.42 14.02 -16.26
CA GLY A 90 18.48 13.07 -16.53
C GLY A 90 19.61 13.11 -15.49
N LYS A 91 20.83 12.88 -15.94
CA LYS A 91 22.00 12.92 -15.06
C LYS A 91 22.07 14.28 -14.35
N ARG A 92 22.19 14.27 -13.03
CA ARG A 92 22.44 15.50 -12.27
C ARG A 92 23.74 16.14 -12.79
N GLY A 93 23.68 17.40 -13.21
CA GLY A 93 24.83 18.18 -13.66
C GLY A 93 25.72 18.63 -12.50
N GLN A 94 26.08 17.70 -11.63
CA GLN A 94 27.09 17.93 -10.60
C GLN A 94 28.44 17.60 -11.22
N ASP A 95 29.35 18.56 -11.19
CA ASP A 95 30.73 18.30 -11.55
C ASP A 95 31.35 17.33 -10.56
N ASP A 96 32.30 16.51 -11.04
CA ASP A 96 33.10 15.66 -10.17
C ASP A 96 34.00 16.56 -9.30
N HIS A 97 33.47 16.95 -8.14
CA HIS A 97 34.24 17.70 -7.17
C HIS A 97 35.26 16.77 -6.50
N ILE A 98 36.50 16.85 -6.94
CA ILE A 98 37.64 16.33 -6.18
C ILE A 98 37.79 17.25 -4.96
N ARG A 99 37.10 16.90 -3.88
CA ARG A 99 37.35 17.47 -2.56
C ARG A 99 38.36 16.56 -1.90
N ASP A 100 39.60 17.00 -1.78
CA ASP A 100 40.55 16.32 -0.91
C ASP A 100 40.22 16.70 0.53
N PRO A 101 39.77 15.75 1.38
CA PRO A 101 39.45 16.03 2.77
C PRO A 101 40.67 16.45 3.60
N LEU A 102 41.89 16.30 3.05
CA LEU A 102 43.15 16.62 3.71
C LEU A 102 43.87 17.85 3.11
N ASP A 103 43.24 18.58 2.18
CA ASP A 103 43.80 19.83 1.66
C ASP A 103 43.94 20.87 2.80
N GLY A 104 45.14 21.43 2.97
CA GLY A 104 45.46 22.36 4.05
C GLY A 104 45.80 21.75 5.42
N TYR A 105 45.91 20.42 5.54
CA TYR A 105 46.44 19.80 6.76
C TYR A 105 47.97 19.81 6.73
N GLU A 106 48.59 20.79 7.38
CA GLU A 106 50.00 20.68 7.75
C GLU A 106 50.12 19.89 9.05
N GLN A 107 50.84 18.77 9.01
CA GLN A 107 51.23 18.03 10.21
C GLN A 107 52.39 18.78 10.86
N GLU A 108 52.11 19.42 12.00
CA GLU A 108 53.10 20.02 12.89
C GLU A 108 53.90 18.95 13.65
#